data_AF-A0A3B8YD38-F1
#
_entry.id   AF-A0A3B8YD38-F1
#
_cell.length_a   1.000
_cell.length_b   1.000
_cell.length_c   1.000
_cell.angle_alpha   90.00
_cell.angle_beta   90.00
_cell.angle_gamma   90.00
#
_symmetry.space_group_name_H-M   'P 1'
#
loop_
_entity.id
_entity.type
_entity.pdbx_description
1 polymer ?
#
loop_
_entity_poly.entity_id
_entity_poly.type
_entity_poly.pdbx_seq_one_letter_code
_entity_poly.pdbx_strand_id
1 'polypeptide(L)'
;MITNSQSIFLKTKSLMNRIPFNSWTILVIIIATLIATPILFVFGSIFADSGEVWQHLLATVLQDYLTNSFLLMVGVGVGVLIIGIGTAWLVTMCRFRGSRYFEWLLLLPLSAPAYLLAYTYTNMLDYYGPVQVSLRHWFGWNSVGDYWFPNIRSLWGAIAMLILVLYPYVYLLARTAFLEQSVCTLEASRSLGCTPWQSFYQIALPLARPAIMAGLALVLMETLNDFGTVQYFGVNTFTTGIYSTWFGLGERVAATQLAAFLMLFILGLIGLELWSRRQARYYQTSSNQLSLTRYSLESWRCLLAFLACFFPFALGFLVPALYLLELVLLNIAEALNNNFWQLASHSFILSVLTAIAAVILALIMAYGQRLQSNLIMGLGVR
;
A
#
# COMPACT_ATOMS: atom_id res chain seq x y z
N MET A 1 -38.81 -40.68 17.33
CA MET A 1 -39.73 -39.77 16.61
C MET A 1 -40.63 -39.18 17.70
N ILE A 2 -40.57 -37.93 18.16
CA ILE A 2 -40.48 -36.61 17.52
C ILE A 2 -39.97 -35.64 18.61
N THR A 3 -38.68 -35.27 18.65
CA THR A 3 -38.20 -34.24 19.62
C THR A 3 -36.95 -33.48 19.18
N ASN A 4 -36.55 -33.53 17.89
CA ASN A 4 -35.33 -32.85 17.43
C ASN A 4 -35.54 -31.75 16.37
N SER A 5 -36.77 -31.53 15.88
CA SER A 5 -37.03 -30.45 14.90
C SER A 5 -37.43 -29.11 15.53
N GLN A 6 -37.90 -29.09 16.80
CA GLN A 6 -38.32 -27.85 17.46
C GLN A 6 -37.16 -27.06 18.08
N SER A 7 -36.05 -27.70 18.47
CA SER A 7 -34.91 -27.01 19.09
C SER A 7 -34.07 -26.19 18.09
N ILE A 8 -34.04 -26.61 16.82
CA ILE A 8 -33.37 -25.86 15.74
C ILE A 8 -34.23 -24.66 15.30
N PHE A 9 -35.55 -24.81 15.24
CA PHE A 9 -36.47 -23.73 14.86
C PHE A 9 -36.62 -22.63 15.94
N LEU A 10 -36.43 -22.97 17.23
CA LEU A 10 -36.50 -21.99 18.32
C LEU A 10 -35.20 -21.16 18.44
N LYS A 11 -34.04 -21.70 18.01
CA LYS A 11 -32.77 -20.95 18.03
C LYS A 11 -32.67 -19.93 16.90
N THR A 12 -33.31 -20.18 15.75
CA THR A 12 -33.44 -19.20 14.66
C THR A 12 -34.48 -18.12 14.95
N LYS A 13 -35.60 -18.45 15.61
CA LYS A 13 -36.60 -17.44 16.02
C LYS A 13 -36.09 -16.44 17.07
N SER A 14 -35.12 -16.84 17.91
CA SER A 14 -34.47 -15.97 18.89
C SER A 14 -33.47 -14.95 18.29
N LEU A 15 -33.00 -15.15 17.07
CA LEU A 15 -32.08 -14.23 16.38
C LEU A 15 -32.82 -13.13 15.60
N MET A 16 -34.04 -13.41 15.12
CA MET A 16 -34.87 -12.45 14.37
C MET A 16 -35.71 -11.51 15.26
N ASN A 17 -35.96 -11.87 16.53
CA ASN A 17 -36.84 -11.08 17.42
C ASN A 17 -36.14 -10.02 18.30
N ARG A 18 -34.90 -9.63 17.97
CA ARG A 18 -34.24 -8.44 18.55
C ARG A 18 -33.73 -7.51 17.46
N ILE A 19 -34.61 -7.12 16.55
CA ILE A 19 -34.34 -6.05 15.58
C ILE A 19 -35.13 -4.80 16.00
N PRO A 20 -34.70 -4.05 17.04
CA PRO A 20 -35.17 -2.69 17.13
C PRO A 20 -34.51 -1.92 15.98
N PHE A 21 -35.28 -1.61 14.93
CA PHE A 21 -34.91 -0.61 13.93
C PHE A 21 -34.82 0.74 14.63
N ASN A 22 -33.70 0.99 15.30
CA ASN A 22 -33.40 2.29 15.86
C ASN A 22 -32.94 3.24 14.75
N SER A 23 -33.15 4.54 14.94
CA SER A 23 -32.71 5.58 14.00
C SER A 23 -31.21 5.47 13.66
N TRP A 24 -30.38 5.05 14.62
CA TRP A 24 -28.96 4.78 14.41
C TRP A 24 -28.70 3.60 13.45
N THR A 25 -29.43 2.49 13.60
CA THR A 25 -29.29 1.32 12.73
C THR A 25 -29.72 1.65 11.30
N ILE A 26 -30.79 2.43 11.13
CA ILE A 26 -31.26 2.89 9.82
C ILE A 26 -30.20 3.78 9.16
N LEU A 27 -29.67 4.75 9.89
CA LEU A 27 -28.64 5.67 9.37
C LEU A 27 -27.39 4.92 8.89
N VAL A 28 -26.92 3.94 9.67
CA VAL A 28 -25.76 3.12 9.30
C VAL A 28 -26.04 2.27 8.07
N ILE A 29 -27.22 1.65 7.98
CA ILE A 29 -27.60 0.86 6.81
C ILE A 29 -27.65 1.74 5.56
N ILE A 30 -28.20 2.97 5.66
CA ILE A 30 -28.22 3.91 4.53
C ILE A 30 -26.80 4.24 4.07
N ILE A 31 -25.90 4.58 5.00
CA ILE A 31 -24.50 4.89 4.70
C ILE A 31 -23.81 3.67 4.07
N ALA A 32 -23.95 2.50 4.68
CA ALA A 32 -23.35 1.26 4.18
C ALA A 32 -23.87 0.88 2.79
N THR A 33 -25.18 1.02 2.57
CA THR A 33 -25.80 0.74 1.26
C THR A 33 -25.31 1.73 0.22
N LEU A 34 -25.24 3.02 0.54
CA LEU A 34 -24.72 4.06 -0.35
C LEU A 34 -23.29 3.74 -0.80
N ILE A 35 -22.41 3.41 0.15
CA ILE A 35 -21.01 3.03 -0.12
C ILE A 35 -20.93 1.71 -0.91
N ALA A 36 -21.82 0.75 -0.64
CA ALA A 36 -21.86 -0.52 -1.34
C ALA A 36 -22.41 -0.41 -2.77
N THR A 37 -23.19 0.63 -3.11
CA THR A 37 -23.83 0.75 -4.44
C THR A 37 -22.86 0.61 -5.63
N PRO A 38 -21.71 1.32 -5.73
CA PRO A 38 -20.80 1.14 -6.86
C PRO A 38 -20.18 -0.26 -6.89
N ILE A 39 -19.91 -0.86 -5.73
CA ILE A 39 -19.36 -2.22 -5.61
C ILE A 39 -20.38 -3.23 -6.14
N LEU A 40 -21.64 -3.12 -5.69
CA LEU A 40 -22.74 -3.98 -6.14
C LEU A 40 -23.01 -3.82 -7.63
N PHE A 41 -22.91 -2.60 -8.16
CA PHE A 41 -23.04 -2.34 -9.60
C PHE A 41 -21.95 -3.06 -10.41
N VAL A 42 -20.69 -2.97 -9.97
CA VAL A 42 -19.57 -3.67 -10.61
C VAL A 42 -19.78 -5.19 -10.58
N PHE A 43 -20.20 -5.77 -9.44
CA PHE A 43 -20.50 -7.20 -9.38
C PHE A 43 -21.71 -7.62 -10.21
N GLY A 44 -22.71 -6.75 -10.36
CA GLY A 44 -23.86 -6.98 -11.23
C GLY A 44 -23.47 -7.18 -12.69
N SER A 45 -22.36 -6.57 -13.14
CA SER A 45 -21.89 -6.69 -14.53
C SER A 45 -21.46 -8.11 -14.93
N ILE A 46 -21.16 -8.99 -13.96
CA ILE A 46 -20.81 -10.40 -14.23
C ILE A 46 -21.96 -11.14 -14.91
N PHE A 47 -23.20 -10.72 -14.66
CA PHE A 47 -24.39 -11.33 -15.25
C PHE A 47 -24.83 -10.68 -16.58
N ALA A 48 -24.12 -9.65 -17.05
CA ALA A 48 -24.39 -9.00 -18.32
C ALA A 48 -23.68 -9.71 -19.49
N ASP A 49 -24.31 -9.71 -20.68
CA ASP A 49 -23.74 -10.34 -21.87
C ASP A 49 -22.68 -9.43 -22.53
N SER A 50 -21.52 -10.00 -22.82
CA SER A 50 -20.34 -9.32 -23.41
C SER A 50 -19.59 -10.22 -24.41
N GLY A 51 -20.26 -11.28 -24.89
CA GLY A 51 -19.65 -12.50 -25.45
C GLY A 51 -18.47 -12.32 -26.42
N GLU A 52 -18.62 -11.52 -27.48
CA GLU A 52 -17.58 -11.41 -28.52
C GLU A 52 -16.31 -10.69 -28.04
N VAL A 53 -16.48 -9.60 -27.28
CA VAL A 53 -15.36 -8.81 -26.73
C VAL A 53 -14.64 -9.58 -25.64
N TRP A 54 -15.39 -10.30 -24.79
CA TRP A 54 -14.80 -11.11 -23.73
C TRP A 54 -13.91 -12.21 -24.30
N GLN A 55 -14.37 -12.93 -25.34
CA GLN A 55 -13.56 -13.95 -26.00
C GLN A 55 -12.28 -13.36 -26.62
N HIS A 56 -12.37 -12.17 -27.22
CA HIS A 56 -11.20 -11.49 -27.75
C HIS A 56 -10.20 -11.11 -26.66
N LEU A 57 -10.66 -10.57 -25.53
CA LEU A 57 -9.81 -10.22 -24.38
C LEU A 57 -9.13 -11.44 -23.78
N LEU A 58 -9.87 -12.54 -23.60
CA LEU A 58 -9.32 -13.82 -23.12
C LEU A 58 -8.19 -14.34 -24.03
N ALA A 59 -8.36 -14.22 -25.35
CA ALA A 59 -7.42 -14.76 -26.33
C ALA A 59 -6.17 -13.90 -26.54
N THR A 60 -6.20 -12.60 -26.21
CA THR A 60 -5.15 -11.65 -26.58
C THR A 60 -4.38 -11.10 -25.39
N VAL A 61 -5.08 -10.41 -24.47
CA VAL A 61 -4.45 -9.54 -23.48
C VAL A 61 -4.64 -10.01 -22.03
N LEU A 62 -5.61 -10.89 -21.75
CA LEU A 62 -5.90 -11.30 -20.36
C LEU A 62 -4.69 -11.99 -19.71
N GLN A 63 -3.96 -12.81 -20.47
CA GLN A 63 -2.77 -13.48 -19.95
C GLN A 63 -1.70 -12.46 -19.51
N ASP A 64 -1.49 -11.40 -20.29
CA ASP A 64 -0.56 -10.33 -19.92
C ASP A 64 -1.04 -9.59 -18.67
N TYR A 65 -2.32 -9.26 -18.58
CA TYR A 65 -2.88 -8.60 -17.39
C TYR A 65 -2.70 -9.44 -16.12
N LEU A 66 -2.98 -10.75 -16.19
CA LEU A 66 -2.79 -11.67 -15.07
C LEU A 66 -1.32 -11.79 -14.68
N THR A 67 -0.44 -12.03 -15.65
CA THR A 67 0.98 -12.29 -15.38
C THR A 67 1.71 -11.03 -14.89
N ASN A 68 1.51 -9.89 -15.53
CA ASN A 68 2.16 -8.64 -15.12
C ASN A 68 1.63 -8.14 -13.77
N SER A 69 0.32 -8.19 -13.52
CA SER A 69 -0.23 -7.83 -12.20
C SER A 69 0.30 -8.76 -11.10
N PHE A 70 0.40 -10.07 -11.37
CA PHE A 70 0.99 -11.01 -10.42
C PHE A 70 2.48 -10.74 -10.16
N LEU A 71 3.27 -10.52 -11.22
CA LEU A 71 4.69 -10.19 -11.10
C LEU A 71 4.91 -8.86 -10.37
N LEU A 72 4.06 -7.85 -10.59
CA LEU A 72 4.05 -6.61 -9.83
C LEU A 72 3.81 -6.86 -8.35
N MET A 73 2.76 -7.61 -8.01
CA MET A 73 2.46 -7.94 -6.62
C MET A 73 3.62 -8.66 -5.93
N VAL A 74 4.20 -9.68 -6.57
CA VAL A 74 5.32 -10.44 -6.00
C VAL A 74 6.57 -9.57 -5.90
N GLY A 75 6.93 -8.86 -6.97
CA GLY A 75 8.13 -8.02 -7.02
C GLY A 75 8.07 -6.87 -6.01
N VAL A 76 6.96 -6.13 -6.00
CA VAL A 76 6.74 -5.05 -5.03
C VAL A 76 6.68 -5.62 -3.61
N GLY A 77 5.90 -6.68 -3.39
CA GLY A 77 5.75 -7.33 -2.09
C GLY A 77 7.09 -7.75 -1.48
N VAL A 78 7.95 -8.42 -2.24
CA VAL A 78 9.28 -8.82 -1.79
C VAL A 78 10.14 -7.59 -1.49
N GLY A 79 10.16 -6.59 -2.39
CA GLY A 79 10.96 -5.39 -2.21
C GLY A 79 10.58 -4.56 -0.98
N VAL A 80 9.27 -4.34 -0.76
CA VAL A 80 8.79 -3.58 0.40
C VAL A 80 9.00 -4.32 1.72
N LEU A 81 8.96 -5.66 1.72
CA LEU A 81 9.28 -6.44 2.92
C LEU A 81 10.77 -6.30 3.26
N ILE A 82 11.66 -6.44 2.28
CA ILE A 82 13.10 -6.32 2.50
C ILE A 82 13.45 -4.92 3.01
N ILE A 83 13.01 -3.88 2.30
CA ILE A 83 13.34 -2.49 2.65
C ILE A 83 12.60 -2.06 3.92
N GLY A 84 11.29 -2.30 3.99
CA GLY A 84 10.44 -1.86 5.10
C GLY A 84 10.84 -2.51 6.42
N ILE A 85 10.98 -3.85 6.46
CA ILE A 85 11.37 -4.57 7.68
C ILE A 85 12.82 -4.24 8.04
N GLY A 86 13.72 -4.22 7.06
CA GLY A 86 15.15 -3.96 7.29
C GLY A 86 15.38 -2.58 7.89
N THR A 87 14.80 -1.54 7.30
CA THR A 87 14.91 -0.16 7.81
C THR A 87 14.18 0.02 9.14
N ALA A 88 13.03 -0.62 9.34
CA ALA A 88 12.30 -0.60 10.62
C ALA A 88 13.14 -1.20 11.75
N TRP A 89 13.78 -2.35 11.52
CA TRP A 89 14.65 -2.99 12.50
C TRP A 89 15.87 -2.13 12.84
N LEU A 90 16.56 -1.61 11.82
CA LEU A 90 17.75 -0.77 12.03
C LEU A 90 17.42 0.47 12.87
N VAL A 91 16.36 1.18 12.53
CA VAL A 91 15.99 2.44 13.20
C VAL A 91 15.47 2.21 14.62
N THR A 92 14.81 1.08 14.89
CA THR A 92 14.26 0.76 16.21
C THR A 92 15.31 0.17 17.15
N MET A 93 16.07 -0.83 16.68
CA MET A 93 16.91 -1.67 17.52
C MET A 93 18.39 -1.32 17.46
N CYS A 94 18.84 -0.53 16.48
CA CYS A 94 20.25 -0.13 16.36
C CYS A 94 20.48 1.35 16.71
N ARG A 95 21.66 1.66 17.25
CA ARG A 95 22.18 3.02 17.41
C ARG A 95 23.24 3.26 16.34
N PHE A 96 22.93 4.19 15.43
CA PHE A 96 23.84 4.69 14.41
C PHE A 96 23.60 6.19 14.20
N ARG A 97 24.55 6.86 13.54
CA ARG A 97 24.49 8.32 13.36
C ARG A 97 23.26 8.69 12.52
N GLY A 98 22.44 9.61 13.04
CA GLY A 98 21.24 10.09 12.35
C GLY A 98 20.01 9.18 12.45
N SER A 99 20.05 8.10 13.25
CA SER A 99 18.92 7.15 13.38
C SER A 99 17.60 7.84 13.74
N ARG A 100 17.64 8.89 14.58
CA ARG A 100 16.46 9.69 14.98
C ARG A 100 15.81 10.46 13.82
N TYR A 101 16.59 10.90 12.85
CA TYR A 101 16.05 11.59 11.66
C TYR A 101 15.37 10.58 10.74
N PHE A 102 16.00 9.41 10.55
CA PHE A 102 15.43 8.33 9.74
C PHE A 102 14.10 7.79 10.28
N GLU A 103 13.82 7.94 11.59
CA GLU A 103 12.50 7.63 12.16
C GLU A 103 11.35 8.28 11.37
N TRP A 104 11.54 9.53 10.91
CA TRP A 104 10.55 10.29 10.16
C TRP A 104 10.88 10.41 8.67
N LEU A 105 12.16 10.53 8.29
CA LEU A 105 12.55 10.67 6.87
C LEU A 105 12.10 9.47 6.03
N LEU A 106 12.15 8.26 6.60
CA LEU A 106 11.69 7.05 5.91
C LEU A 106 10.18 7.02 5.62
N LEU A 107 9.40 7.92 6.24
CA LEU A 107 7.97 8.08 5.97
C LEU A 107 7.70 9.04 4.81
N LEU A 108 8.65 9.91 4.46
CA LEU A 108 8.44 10.97 3.47
C LEU A 108 8.09 10.47 2.06
N PRO A 109 8.65 9.36 1.54
CA PRO A 109 8.25 8.87 0.22
C PRO A 109 6.75 8.59 0.07
N LEU A 110 6.05 8.32 1.18
CA LEU A 110 4.59 8.12 1.19
C LEU A 110 3.80 9.35 0.72
N SER A 111 4.38 10.55 0.81
CA SER A 111 3.71 11.77 0.36
C SER A 111 3.73 11.96 -1.15
N ALA A 112 4.59 11.23 -1.86
CA ALA A 112 4.77 11.37 -3.30
C ALA A 112 4.01 10.27 -4.06
N PRO A 113 3.10 10.63 -4.99
CA PRO A 113 2.47 9.66 -5.87
C PRO A 113 3.50 8.88 -6.71
N ALA A 114 3.33 7.56 -6.83
CA ALA A 114 4.26 6.70 -7.58
C ALA A 114 4.40 7.10 -9.06
N TYR A 115 3.32 7.56 -9.69
CA TYR A 115 3.39 8.03 -11.07
C TYR A 115 4.29 9.27 -11.22
N LEU A 116 4.35 10.17 -10.23
CA LEU A 116 5.26 11.32 -10.28
C LEU A 116 6.72 10.88 -10.18
N LEU A 117 7.01 9.86 -9.38
CA LEU A 117 8.33 9.23 -9.40
C LEU A 117 8.63 8.63 -10.78
N ALA A 118 7.67 7.95 -11.39
CA ALA A 118 7.83 7.38 -12.73
C ALA A 118 8.19 8.45 -13.78
N TYR A 119 7.49 9.59 -13.79
CA TYR A 119 7.79 10.72 -14.67
C TYR A 119 9.17 11.33 -14.40
N THR A 120 9.48 11.60 -13.14
CA THR A 120 10.76 12.23 -12.78
C THR A 120 11.94 11.32 -13.11
N TYR A 121 11.89 10.05 -12.71
CA TYR A 121 12.94 9.09 -13.04
C TYR A 121 13.05 8.80 -14.54
N THR A 122 11.94 8.79 -15.28
CA THR A 122 12.02 8.68 -16.73
C THR A 122 12.78 9.85 -17.31
N ASN A 123 12.41 11.09 -16.99
CA ASN A 123 13.13 12.26 -17.50
C ASN A 123 14.61 12.29 -17.07
N MET A 124 14.92 11.87 -15.84
CA MET A 124 16.29 11.84 -15.33
C MET A 124 17.16 10.77 -16.01
N LEU A 125 16.58 9.59 -16.25
CA LEU A 125 17.26 8.40 -16.74
C LEU A 125 17.09 8.17 -18.24
N ASP A 126 16.31 8.97 -18.95
CA ASP A 126 16.16 8.87 -20.41
C ASP A 126 17.47 9.20 -21.12
N TYR A 127 17.55 8.90 -22.41
CA TYR A 127 18.74 9.11 -23.21
C TYR A 127 19.23 10.56 -23.19
N TYR A 128 18.31 11.53 -23.25
CA TYR A 128 18.61 12.96 -23.14
C TYR A 128 18.61 13.47 -21.69
N GLY A 129 18.35 12.59 -20.73
CA GLY A 129 18.32 12.93 -19.31
C GLY A 129 19.72 13.24 -18.74
N PRO A 130 19.78 14.00 -17.64
CA PRO A 130 21.02 14.43 -17.02
C PRO A 130 21.95 13.27 -16.66
N VAL A 131 21.41 12.10 -16.27
CA VAL A 131 22.22 10.94 -15.88
C VAL A 131 22.97 10.37 -17.07
N GLN A 132 22.27 10.05 -18.16
CA GLN A 132 22.90 9.46 -19.34
C GLN A 132 23.81 10.47 -20.08
N VAL A 133 23.43 11.75 -20.13
CA VAL A 133 24.28 12.81 -20.69
C VAL A 133 25.60 12.92 -19.91
N SER A 134 25.54 12.93 -18.57
CA SER A 134 26.74 13.01 -17.73
C SER A 134 27.64 11.78 -17.91
N LEU A 135 27.06 10.58 -17.98
CA LEU A 135 27.81 9.35 -18.26
C LEU A 135 28.53 9.42 -19.61
N ARG A 136 27.82 9.83 -20.68
CA ARG A 136 28.44 9.98 -22.01
C ARG A 136 29.58 10.99 -22.01
N HIS A 137 29.41 12.12 -21.31
CA HIS A 137 30.46 13.12 -21.17
C HIS A 137 31.69 12.60 -20.41
N TRP A 138 31.50 11.80 -19.35
CA TRP A 138 32.61 11.26 -18.56
C TRP A 138 33.38 10.14 -19.26
N PHE A 139 32.67 9.30 -20.03
CA PHE A 139 33.28 8.14 -20.72
C PHE A 139 33.62 8.40 -22.19
N GLY A 140 33.26 9.57 -22.74
CA GLY A 140 33.52 9.93 -24.14
C GLY A 140 32.65 9.17 -25.15
N TRP A 141 31.50 8.65 -24.71
CA TRP A 141 30.54 7.96 -25.57
C TRP A 141 29.77 8.94 -26.43
N ASN A 142 29.68 8.66 -27.73
CA ASN A 142 29.05 9.53 -28.72
C ASN A 142 27.76 8.94 -29.30
N SER A 143 27.58 7.63 -29.19
CA SER A 143 26.45 6.90 -29.76
C SER A 143 25.68 6.09 -28.71
N VAL A 144 24.41 5.79 -29.01
CA VAL A 144 23.54 4.91 -28.18
C VAL A 144 24.13 3.50 -28.07
N GLY A 145 24.91 3.05 -29.07
CA GLY A 145 25.50 1.72 -29.11
C GLY A 145 26.76 1.56 -28.25
N ASP A 146 27.33 2.66 -27.76
CA ASP A 146 28.60 2.64 -27.03
C ASP A 146 28.45 2.06 -25.61
N TYR A 147 27.24 2.07 -25.06
CA TYR A 147 26.93 1.54 -23.74
C TYR A 147 25.51 0.98 -23.67
N TRP A 148 25.32 0.01 -22.77
CA TRP A 148 23.99 -0.49 -22.44
C TRP A 148 23.44 0.25 -21.23
N PHE A 149 22.18 0.69 -21.30
CA PHE A 149 21.47 1.32 -20.19
C PHE A 149 20.10 0.65 -19.98
N PRO A 150 19.71 0.33 -18.74
CA PRO A 150 18.46 -0.35 -18.46
C PRO A 150 17.24 0.52 -18.84
N ASN A 151 16.27 -0.08 -19.53
CA ASN A 151 15.02 0.61 -19.85
C ASN A 151 14.14 0.72 -18.60
N ILE A 152 13.97 1.96 -18.12
CA ILE A 152 13.14 2.27 -16.95
C ILE A 152 11.64 2.08 -17.22
N ARG A 153 11.17 2.28 -18.46
CA ARG A 153 9.78 2.05 -18.87
C ARG A 153 9.56 0.56 -19.13
N SER A 154 9.53 -0.20 -18.04
CA SER A 154 9.40 -1.65 -18.04
C SER A 154 8.69 -2.11 -16.76
N LEU A 155 8.27 -3.38 -16.75
CA LEU A 155 7.69 -4.03 -15.56
C LEU A 155 8.59 -3.88 -14.33
N TRP A 156 9.89 -4.10 -14.50
CA TRP A 156 10.87 -4.00 -13.41
C TRP A 156 11.08 -2.56 -12.94
N GLY A 157 11.03 -1.59 -13.85
CA GLY A 157 11.02 -0.18 -13.48
C GLY A 157 9.79 0.18 -12.67
N ALA A 158 8.60 -0.29 -13.07
CA ALA A 158 7.36 -0.06 -12.33
C ALA A 158 7.44 -0.66 -10.92
N ILE A 159 7.94 -1.91 -10.80
CA ILE A 159 8.21 -2.56 -9.51
C ILE A 159 9.14 -1.70 -8.65
N ALA A 160 10.25 -1.20 -9.21
CA ALA A 160 11.19 -0.37 -8.48
C ALA A 160 10.57 0.94 -7.97
N MET A 161 9.82 1.66 -8.82
CA MET A 161 9.14 2.90 -8.43
C MET A 161 8.11 2.67 -7.32
N LEU A 162 7.30 1.62 -7.46
CA LEU A 162 6.29 1.26 -6.46
C LEU A 162 6.93 0.85 -5.13
N ILE A 163 8.03 0.10 -5.14
CA ILE A 163 8.77 -0.24 -3.91
C ILE A 163 9.22 1.04 -3.19
N LEU A 164 9.81 1.99 -3.92
CA LEU A 164 10.34 3.24 -3.34
C LEU A 164 9.28 4.12 -2.68
N VAL A 165 8.03 4.07 -3.17
CA VAL A 165 6.91 4.83 -2.59
C VAL A 165 6.17 4.04 -1.52
N LEU A 166 6.03 2.73 -1.67
CA LEU A 166 5.12 1.92 -0.85
C LEU A 166 5.81 1.19 0.32
N TYR A 167 7.14 1.09 0.36
CA TYR A 167 7.85 0.54 1.53
C TYR A 167 7.49 1.20 2.88
N PRO A 168 7.16 2.51 2.97
CA PRO A 168 6.81 3.17 4.23
C PRO A 168 5.63 2.53 4.96
N TYR A 169 4.66 1.94 4.25
CA TYR A 169 3.54 1.23 4.87
C TYR A 169 4.01 0.04 5.73
N VAL A 170 4.90 -0.79 5.18
CA VAL A 170 5.49 -1.93 5.89
C VAL A 170 6.44 -1.43 6.99
N TYR A 171 7.26 -0.42 6.69
CA TYR A 171 8.16 0.19 7.67
C TYR A 171 7.42 0.68 8.91
N LEU A 172 6.32 1.43 8.74
CA LEU A 172 5.56 2.01 9.85
C LEU A 172 5.00 0.90 10.76
N LEU A 173 4.32 -0.08 10.17
CA LEU A 173 3.67 -1.15 10.93
C LEU A 173 4.67 -2.15 11.54
N ALA A 174 5.80 -2.41 10.86
CA ALA A 174 6.88 -3.19 11.43
C ALA A 174 7.55 -2.45 12.60
N ARG A 175 7.81 -1.14 12.44
CA ARG A 175 8.42 -0.30 13.47
C ARG A 175 7.56 -0.22 14.72
N THR A 176 6.24 0.01 14.59
CA THR A 176 5.35 0.02 15.75
C THR A 176 5.34 -1.33 16.45
N ALA A 177 5.26 -2.43 15.70
CA ALA A 177 5.32 -3.78 16.28
C ALA A 177 6.64 -4.05 17.02
N PHE A 178 7.79 -3.62 16.48
CA PHE A 178 9.08 -3.76 17.17
C PHE A 178 9.19 -2.90 18.43
N LEU A 179 8.56 -1.72 18.45
CA LEU A 179 8.54 -0.86 19.64
C LEU A 179 7.60 -1.37 20.74
N GLU A 180 6.51 -2.03 20.37
CA GLU A 180 5.53 -2.60 21.30
C GLU A 180 5.95 -3.96 21.87
N GLN A 181 7.01 -4.58 21.34
CA GLN A 181 7.57 -5.82 21.89
C GLN A 181 8.11 -5.62 23.31
N SER A 182 7.89 -6.62 24.18
CA SER A 182 8.30 -6.52 25.58
C SER A 182 9.82 -6.56 25.72
N VAL A 183 10.39 -5.57 26.40
CA VAL A 183 11.84 -5.48 26.68
C VAL A 183 12.34 -6.77 27.34
N CYS A 184 11.55 -7.36 28.25
CA CYS A 184 11.88 -8.60 28.94
C CYS A 184 12.13 -9.79 27.99
N THR A 185 11.40 -9.91 26.88
CA THR A 185 11.61 -11.03 25.93
C THR A 185 12.94 -10.88 25.18
N LEU A 186 13.28 -9.65 24.81
CA LEU A 186 14.56 -9.34 24.16
C LEU A 186 15.73 -9.49 25.13
N GLU A 187 15.61 -9.03 26.38
CA GLU A 187 16.64 -9.22 27.40
C GLU A 187 16.82 -10.69 27.79
N ALA A 188 15.74 -11.46 27.93
CA ALA A 188 15.81 -12.90 28.16
C ALA A 188 16.56 -13.62 27.03
N SER A 189 16.31 -13.23 25.77
CA SER A 189 17.06 -13.78 24.63
C SER A 189 18.56 -13.52 24.73
N ARG A 190 18.95 -12.33 25.20
CA ARG A 190 20.36 -11.95 25.37
C ARG A 190 21.00 -12.71 26.53
N SER A 191 20.29 -12.91 27.63
CA SER A 191 20.75 -13.72 28.76
C SER A 191 20.94 -15.20 28.39
N LEU A 192 20.17 -15.70 27.41
CA LEU A 192 20.33 -17.04 26.84
C LEU A 192 21.44 -17.12 25.77
N GLY A 193 22.18 -16.04 25.53
CA GLY A 193 23.31 -16.02 24.58
C GLY A 193 22.92 -15.80 23.12
N CYS A 194 21.67 -15.43 22.82
CA CYS A 194 21.26 -15.16 21.45
C CYS A 194 21.98 -13.92 20.89
N THR A 195 22.52 -14.05 19.69
CA THR A 195 23.05 -12.93 18.90
C THR A 195 21.91 -12.03 18.39
N PRO A 196 22.17 -10.76 18.04
CA PRO A 196 21.12 -9.84 17.55
C PRO A 196 20.34 -10.38 16.34
N TRP A 197 21.00 -11.11 15.44
CA TRP A 197 20.36 -11.75 14.29
C TRP A 197 19.50 -12.96 14.68
N GLN A 198 19.93 -13.74 15.66
CA GLN A 198 19.11 -14.82 16.20
C GLN A 198 17.86 -14.26 16.90
N SER A 199 18.01 -13.22 17.73
CA SER A 199 16.87 -12.53 18.34
C SER A 199 15.93 -11.93 17.30
N PHE A 200 16.45 -11.39 16.20
CA PHE A 200 15.64 -10.90 15.09
C PHE A 200 14.79 -12.00 14.45
N TYR A 201 15.40 -13.08 13.94
CA TYR A 201 14.69 -14.11 13.19
C TYR A 201 13.82 -15.02 14.07
N GLN A 202 14.23 -15.28 15.33
CA GLN A 202 13.53 -16.22 16.20
C GLN A 202 12.44 -15.57 17.06
N ILE A 203 12.56 -14.27 17.37
CA ILE A 203 11.68 -13.59 18.32
C ILE A 203 11.00 -12.39 17.66
N ALA A 204 11.77 -11.39 17.23
CA ALA A 204 11.19 -10.13 16.81
C ALA A 204 10.36 -10.25 15.53
N LEU A 205 10.87 -10.93 14.51
CA LEU A 205 10.19 -11.07 13.22
C LEU A 205 8.91 -11.93 13.33
N PRO A 206 8.91 -13.10 14.00
CA PRO A 206 7.69 -13.88 14.23
C PRO A 206 6.61 -13.14 15.04
N LEU A 207 7.01 -12.31 16.02
CA LEU A 207 6.07 -11.50 16.79
C LEU A 207 5.52 -10.32 15.97
N ALA A 208 6.34 -9.72 15.10
CA ALA A 208 5.92 -8.62 14.22
C ALA A 208 5.12 -9.06 12.99
N ARG A 209 5.10 -10.37 12.66
CA ARG A 209 4.46 -10.91 11.45
C ARG A 209 3.03 -10.39 11.17
N PRO A 210 2.11 -10.24 12.15
CA PRO A 210 0.74 -9.85 11.81
C PRO A 210 0.66 -8.38 11.37
N ALA A 211 1.48 -7.51 11.98
CA ALA A 211 1.58 -6.11 11.59
C ALA A 211 2.28 -5.95 10.23
N ILE A 212 3.34 -6.72 9.98
CA ILE A 212 4.04 -6.77 8.69
C ILE A 212 3.08 -7.22 7.58
N MET A 213 2.29 -8.28 7.80
CA MET A 213 1.34 -8.78 6.82
C MET A 213 0.19 -7.80 6.55
N ALA A 214 -0.25 -7.05 7.58
CA ALA A 214 -1.19 -5.95 7.38
C ALA A 214 -0.61 -4.84 6.49
N GLY A 215 0.64 -4.46 6.71
CA GLY A 215 1.33 -3.49 5.84
C GLY A 215 1.51 -4.00 4.43
N LEU A 216 1.91 -5.26 4.28
CA LEU A 216 2.03 -5.90 2.97
C LEU A 216 0.70 -5.92 2.23
N ALA A 217 -0.40 -6.28 2.89
CA ALA A 217 -1.71 -6.29 2.26
C ALA A 217 -2.12 -4.90 1.74
N LEU A 218 -1.89 -3.84 2.52
CA LEU A 218 -2.11 -2.45 2.06
C LEU A 218 -1.27 -2.14 0.82
N VAL A 219 0.02 -2.47 0.84
CA VAL A 219 0.91 -2.27 -0.32
C VAL A 219 0.42 -3.02 -1.56
N LEU A 220 -0.03 -4.26 -1.41
CA LEU A 220 -0.52 -5.06 -2.53
C LEU A 220 -1.83 -4.50 -3.10
N MET A 221 -2.71 -3.95 -2.25
CA MET A 221 -3.92 -3.26 -2.71
C MET A 221 -3.58 -1.98 -3.48
N GLU A 222 -2.65 -1.16 -2.96
CA GLU A 222 -2.15 0.04 -3.66
C GLU A 222 -1.47 -0.32 -4.99
N THR A 223 -0.67 -1.39 -5.01
CA THR A 223 0.01 -1.89 -6.23
C THR A 223 -0.98 -2.33 -7.29
N LEU A 224 -2.03 -3.06 -6.90
CA LEU A 224 -3.08 -3.50 -7.82
C LEU A 224 -3.98 -2.36 -8.29
N ASN A 225 -4.07 -1.27 -7.53
CA ASN A 225 -4.87 -0.10 -7.85
C ASN A 225 -4.06 0.97 -8.60
N ASP A 226 -2.74 0.84 -8.68
CA ASP A 226 -1.90 1.79 -9.42
C ASP A 226 -2.22 1.71 -10.92
N PHE A 227 -2.61 2.85 -11.45
CA PHE A 227 -2.86 3.05 -12.88
C PHE A 227 -1.78 3.93 -13.51
N GLY A 228 -1.42 5.04 -12.85
CA GLY A 228 -0.57 6.07 -13.45
C GLY A 228 0.86 5.60 -13.74
N THR A 229 1.49 4.83 -12.84
CA THR A 229 2.87 4.35 -13.01
C THR A 229 2.93 3.32 -14.13
N VAL A 230 2.06 2.31 -14.05
CA VAL A 230 2.03 1.19 -14.99
C VAL A 230 1.60 1.62 -16.39
N GLN A 231 0.63 2.54 -16.51
CA GLN A 231 0.22 3.11 -17.80
C GLN A 231 1.37 3.89 -18.43
N TYR A 232 2.03 4.75 -17.66
CA TYR A 232 3.13 5.57 -18.18
C TYR A 232 4.32 4.72 -18.66
N PHE A 233 4.59 3.60 -17.99
CA PHE A 233 5.63 2.65 -18.40
C PHE A 233 5.18 1.65 -19.47
N GLY A 234 3.92 1.70 -19.90
CA GLY A 234 3.37 0.82 -20.94
C GLY A 234 3.26 -0.64 -20.49
N VAL A 235 3.04 -0.88 -19.19
CA VAL A 235 2.89 -2.23 -18.63
C VAL A 235 1.42 -2.62 -18.65
N ASN A 236 1.10 -3.71 -19.35
CA ASN A 236 -0.26 -4.24 -19.45
C ASN A 236 -0.66 -4.94 -18.14
N THR A 237 -1.40 -4.28 -17.28
CA THR A 237 -1.96 -4.80 -16.02
C THR A 237 -3.49 -4.85 -16.06
N PHE A 238 -4.13 -5.42 -15.04
CA PHE A 238 -5.59 -5.32 -14.89
C PHE A 238 -6.09 -3.87 -14.90
N THR A 239 -5.41 -2.95 -14.21
CA THR A 239 -5.81 -1.54 -14.14
C THR A 239 -5.74 -0.87 -15.51
N THR A 240 -4.65 -1.06 -16.27
CA THR A 240 -4.56 -0.52 -17.62
C THR A 240 -5.57 -1.19 -18.55
N GLY A 241 -5.81 -2.50 -18.38
CA GLY A 241 -6.77 -3.25 -19.18
C GLY A 241 -8.21 -2.75 -19.03
N ILE A 242 -8.63 -2.41 -17.81
CA ILE A 242 -9.95 -1.83 -17.53
C ILE A 242 -10.11 -0.51 -18.30
N TYR A 243 -9.12 0.38 -18.19
CA TYR A 243 -9.15 1.68 -18.88
C TYR A 243 -9.07 1.54 -20.41
N SER A 244 -8.22 0.67 -20.93
CA SER A 244 -8.11 0.43 -22.38
C SER A 244 -9.38 -0.19 -22.95
N THR A 245 -10.05 -1.07 -22.21
CA THR A 245 -11.33 -1.66 -22.64
C THR A 245 -12.45 -0.62 -22.63
N TRP A 246 -12.50 0.22 -21.59
CA TRP A 246 -13.53 1.25 -21.49
C TRP A 246 -13.30 2.41 -22.49
N PHE A 247 -12.16 3.09 -22.41
CA PHE A 247 -11.89 4.29 -23.20
C PHE A 247 -11.29 4.00 -24.57
N GLY A 248 -10.56 2.89 -24.72
CA GLY A 248 -9.95 2.50 -26.00
C GLY A 248 -10.93 1.78 -26.92
N LEU A 249 -11.59 0.72 -26.43
CA LEU A 249 -12.55 -0.07 -27.21
C LEU A 249 -13.99 0.45 -27.13
N GLY A 250 -14.31 1.32 -26.17
CA GLY A 250 -15.69 1.79 -25.93
C GLY A 250 -16.57 0.79 -25.18
N GLU A 251 -16.02 -0.34 -24.74
CA GLU A 251 -16.75 -1.50 -24.22
C GLU A 251 -16.89 -1.44 -22.71
N ARG A 252 -17.94 -0.74 -22.25
CA ARG A 252 -18.17 -0.48 -20.81
C ARG A 252 -18.46 -1.73 -20.01
N VAL A 253 -19.24 -2.66 -20.57
CA VAL A 253 -19.65 -3.89 -19.87
C VAL A 253 -18.46 -4.83 -19.68
N ALA A 254 -17.64 -5.03 -20.71
CA ALA A 254 -16.43 -5.83 -20.59
C ALA A 254 -15.42 -5.21 -19.60
N ALA A 255 -15.29 -3.88 -19.59
CA ALA A 255 -14.43 -3.17 -18.64
C ALA A 255 -14.91 -3.32 -17.19
N THR A 256 -16.22 -3.25 -16.92
CA THR A 256 -16.76 -3.45 -15.57
C THR A 256 -16.62 -4.90 -15.12
N GLN A 257 -16.69 -5.88 -16.02
CA GLN A 257 -16.39 -7.28 -15.71
C GLN A 257 -14.92 -7.47 -15.32
N LEU A 258 -13.97 -6.89 -16.06
CA LEU A 258 -12.54 -6.88 -15.66
C LEU A 258 -12.36 -6.22 -14.28
N ALA A 259 -13.05 -5.12 -14.00
CA ALA A 259 -13.02 -4.47 -12.70
C ALA A 259 -13.59 -5.36 -11.59
N ALA A 260 -14.63 -6.16 -11.87
CA ALA A 260 -15.19 -7.12 -10.93
C ALA A 260 -14.18 -8.22 -10.56
N PHE A 261 -13.43 -8.73 -11.55
CA PHE A 261 -12.34 -9.69 -11.29
C PHE A 261 -11.23 -9.09 -10.43
N LEU A 262 -10.78 -7.86 -10.75
CA LEU A 262 -9.79 -7.16 -9.93
C LEU A 262 -10.29 -6.94 -8.49
N MET A 263 -11.56 -6.58 -8.34
CA MET A 263 -12.20 -6.38 -7.04
C MET A 263 -12.27 -7.69 -6.23
N LEU A 264 -12.48 -8.85 -6.86
CA LEU A 264 -12.39 -10.15 -6.18
C LEU A 264 -10.98 -10.40 -5.63
N PHE A 265 -9.92 -10.06 -6.38
CA PHE A 265 -8.55 -10.17 -5.87
C PHE A 265 -8.32 -9.26 -4.67
N ILE A 266 -8.78 -8.00 -4.73
CA ILE A 266 -8.66 -7.05 -3.62
C ILE A 266 -9.42 -7.54 -2.39
N LEU A 267 -10.67 -8.00 -2.54
CA LEU A 267 -11.45 -8.58 -1.44
C LEU A 267 -10.79 -9.85 -0.88
N GLY A 268 -10.15 -10.65 -1.73
CA GLY A 268 -9.33 -11.79 -1.31
C GLY A 268 -8.16 -11.36 -0.43
N LEU A 269 -7.42 -10.32 -0.83
CA LEU A 269 -6.32 -9.75 -0.04
C LEU A 269 -6.81 -9.18 1.30
N ILE A 270 -7.94 -8.47 1.31
CA ILE A 270 -8.58 -7.97 2.54
C ILE A 270 -8.98 -9.14 3.44
N GLY A 271 -9.57 -10.21 2.88
CA GLY A 271 -9.94 -11.41 3.63
C GLY A 271 -8.72 -12.10 4.28
N LEU A 272 -7.62 -12.23 3.53
CA LEU A 272 -6.35 -12.77 4.03
C LEU A 272 -5.75 -11.91 5.13
N GLU A 273 -5.80 -10.59 4.97
CA GLU A 273 -5.35 -9.61 5.96
C GLU A 273 -6.14 -9.74 7.27
N LEU A 274 -7.47 -9.76 7.18
CA LEU A 274 -8.36 -9.90 8.34
C LEU A 274 -8.16 -11.24 9.06
N TRP A 275 -7.94 -12.31 8.30
CA TRP A 275 -7.64 -13.62 8.85
C TRP A 275 -6.28 -13.63 9.57
N SER A 276 -5.25 -13.02 8.99
CA SER A 276 -3.93 -12.86 9.59
C SER A 276 -3.98 -12.11 10.93
N ARG A 277 -4.76 -11.02 11.01
CA ARG A 277 -4.94 -10.24 12.24
C ARG A 277 -5.63 -11.00 13.36
N ARG A 278 -6.59 -11.88 13.06
CA ARG A 278 -7.30 -12.69 14.08
C ARG A 278 -6.38 -13.64 14.83
N GLN A 279 -5.26 -14.04 14.21
CA GLN A 279 -4.24 -14.88 14.83
C GLN A 279 -3.26 -14.08 15.71
N ALA A 280 -3.32 -12.74 15.67
CA ALA A 280 -2.52 -11.87 16.53
C ALA A 280 -3.18 -11.78 17.92
N ARG A 281 -2.84 -12.70 18.83
CA ARG A 281 -3.06 -12.46 20.26
C ARG A 281 -2.08 -11.38 20.68
N TYR A 282 -2.57 -10.14 20.79
CA TYR A 282 -1.83 -9.05 21.39
C TYR A 282 -1.54 -9.42 22.85
N TYR A 283 -0.33 -9.92 23.12
CA TYR A 283 0.20 -10.00 24.48
C TYR A 283 0.58 -8.58 24.91
N GLN A 284 -0.42 -7.73 25.15
CA GLN A 284 -0.23 -6.49 25.90
C GLN A 284 0.13 -6.89 27.33
N THR A 285 1.41 -7.08 27.56
CA THR A 285 1.94 -7.07 28.92
C THR A 285 2.19 -5.61 29.21
N SER A 286 1.48 -5.03 30.17
CA SER A 286 1.71 -3.66 30.68
C SER A 286 3.15 -3.53 31.16
N SER A 287 4.06 -3.27 30.24
CA SER A 287 5.48 -3.07 30.50
C SER A 287 5.67 -1.60 30.82
N ASN A 288 5.55 -1.30 32.12
CA ASN A 288 5.93 -0.03 32.70
C ASN A 288 7.34 0.37 32.22
N GLN A 289 7.45 1.46 31.46
CA GLN A 289 8.63 2.33 31.28
C GLN A 289 10.04 1.69 31.20
N LEU A 290 10.23 0.53 30.59
CA LEU A 290 11.57 0.04 30.25
C LEU A 290 11.96 0.56 28.85
N SER A 291 13.03 1.34 28.76
CA SER A 291 13.57 1.81 27.49
C SER A 291 14.30 0.67 26.77
N LEU A 292 13.93 0.39 25.51
CA LEU A 292 14.62 -0.62 24.68
C LEU A 292 16.14 -0.38 24.64
N THR A 293 16.92 -1.38 25.05
CA THR A 293 18.39 -1.37 24.99
C THR A 293 18.87 -1.61 23.55
N ARG A 294 18.99 -0.53 22.78
CA ARG A 294 19.43 -0.55 21.38
C ARG A 294 20.88 -1.07 21.24
N TYR A 295 21.14 -1.87 20.21
CA TYR A 295 22.47 -2.36 19.82
C TYR A 295 23.33 -1.21 19.27
N SER A 296 24.50 -0.97 19.86
CA SER A 296 25.48 -0.02 19.30
C SER A 296 26.18 -0.65 18.10
N LEU A 297 26.12 0.02 16.94
CA LEU A 297 26.83 -0.43 15.73
C LEU A 297 28.21 0.26 15.66
N GLU A 298 29.26 -0.54 15.49
CA GLU A 298 30.63 -0.04 15.30
C GLU A 298 30.88 0.42 13.85
N SER A 299 31.72 1.45 13.70
CA SER A 299 32.28 2.04 12.48
C SER A 299 31.63 1.67 11.14
N TRP A 300 32.05 0.57 10.49
CA TRP A 300 31.55 0.20 9.16
C TRP A 300 30.07 -0.23 9.18
N ARG A 301 29.62 -0.91 10.24
CA ARG A 301 28.21 -1.31 10.41
C ARG A 301 27.31 -0.10 10.60
N CYS A 302 27.83 0.95 11.24
CA CYS A 302 27.14 2.24 11.36
C CYS A 302 26.95 2.89 9.99
N LEU A 303 27.97 2.87 9.12
CA LEU A 303 27.87 3.37 7.74
C LEU A 303 26.87 2.56 6.91
N LEU A 304 26.92 1.23 6.98
CA LEU A 304 25.96 0.37 6.27
C LEU A 304 24.52 0.62 6.73
N ALA A 305 24.28 0.74 8.03
CA ALA A 305 22.95 1.05 8.56
C ALA A 305 22.47 2.44 8.10
N PHE A 306 23.36 3.43 8.08
CA PHE A 306 23.08 4.76 7.54
C PHE A 306 22.69 4.68 6.06
N LEU A 307 23.49 4.01 5.23
CA LEU A 307 23.24 3.89 3.79
C LEU A 307 21.94 3.10 3.51
N ALA A 308 21.69 2.02 4.25
CA ALA A 308 20.47 1.23 4.12
C ALA A 308 19.20 2.03 4.43
N CYS A 309 19.27 3.01 5.32
CA CYS A 309 18.15 3.93 5.58
C CYS A 309 18.15 5.14 4.65
N PHE A 310 19.32 5.61 4.23
CA PHE A 310 19.47 6.76 3.38
C PHE A 310 18.99 6.49 1.95
N PHE A 311 19.37 5.37 1.33
CA PHE A 311 19.03 5.11 -0.07
C PHE A 311 17.52 5.03 -0.35
N PRO A 312 16.69 4.29 0.42
CA PRO A 312 15.25 4.26 0.19
C PRO A 312 14.60 5.64 0.30
N PHE A 313 14.99 6.43 1.32
CA PHE A 313 14.53 7.81 1.47
C PHE A 313 15.02 8.70 0.32
N ALA A 314 16.31 8.58 -0.04
CA ALA A 314 16.92 9.43 -1.04
C ALA A 314 16.30 9.19 -2.41
N LEU A 315 16.14 7.92 -2.80
CA LEU A 315 15.56 7.54 -4.07
C LEU A 315 14.04 7.73 -4.10
N GLY A 316 13.34 7.45 -3.00
CA GLY A 316 11.88 7.58 -2.94
C GLY A 316 11.37 9.02 -2.79
N PHE A 317 12.19 9.94 -2.28
CA PHE A 317 11.74 11.30 -2.01
C PHE A 317 12.78 12.36 -2.37
N LEU A 318 14.00 12.28 -1.82
CA LEU A 318 14.97 13.39 -1.92
C LEU A 318 15.34 13.71 -3.36
N VAL A 319 15.72 12.71 -4.15
CA VAL A 319 16.16 12.86 -5.54
C VAL A 319 15.01 13.38 -6.43
N PRO A 320 13.81 12.76 -6.44
CA PRO A 320 12.66 13.31 -7.17
C PRO A 320 12.29 14.73 -6.74
N ALA A 321 12.29 15.02 -5.44
CA ALA A 321 11.92 16.34 -4.92
C ALA A 321 12.93 17.41 -5.36
N LEU A 322 14.23 17.12 -5.31
CA LEU A 322 15.27 18.04 -5.78
C LEU A 322 15.16 18.29 -7.29
N TYR A 323 14.90 17.24 -8.08
CA TYR A 323 14.73 17.38 -9.52
C TYR A 323 13.47 18.20 -9.88
N LEU A 324 12.34 17.94 -9.21
CA LEU A 324 11.14 18.75 -9.39
C LEU A 324 11.35 20.21 -8.95
N LEU A 325 12.08 20.43 -7.85
CA LEU A 325 12.43 21.77 -7.40
C LEU A 325 13.27 22.51 -8.44
N GLU A 326 14.27 21.84 -9.03
CA GLU A 326 15.07 22.40 -10.12
C GLU A 326 14.21 22.81 -11.32
N LEU A 327 13.30 21.93 -11.76
CA LEU A 327 12.36 22.24 -12.85
C LEU A 327 11.47 23.44 -12.55
N VAL A 328 10.98 23.57 -11.31
CA VAL A 328 10.18 24.73 -10.87
C VAL A 328 11.02 26.00 -10.86
N LEU A 329 12.25 25.95 -10.36
CA LEU A 329 13.14 27.12 -10.31
C LEU A 329 13.50 27.61 -11.72
N LEU A 330 13.70 26.69 -12.68
CA LEU A 330 13.98 27.03 -14.07
C LEU A 330 12.76 27.61 -14.80
N ASN A 331 11.54 27.23 -14.42
CA ASN A 331 10.30 27.58 -15.12
C ASN A 331 9.32 28.35 -14.23
N ILE A 332 9.81 29.19 -13.30
CA ILE A 332 9.00 29.71 -12.19
C ILE A 332 7.76 30.51 -12.64
N ALA A 333 7.87 31.26 -13.74
CA ALA A 333 6.78 32.06 -14.29
C ALA A 333 5.64 31.19 -14.83
N GLU A 334 5.97 30.03 -15.41
CA GLU A 334 4.97 29.08 -15.91
C GLU A 334 4.48 28.16 -14.80
N ALA A 335 5.37 27.72 -13.91
CA ALA A 335 5.08 26.78 -12.83
C ALA A 335 4.16 27.37 -11.76
N LEU A 336 4.30 28.65 -11.42
CA LEU A 336 3.52 29.35 -10.37
C LEU A 336 2.53 30.37 -10.96
N ASN A 337 1.95 30.05 -12.12
CA ASN A 337 0.92 30.86 -12.75
C ASN A 337 -0.44 30.78 -12.01
N ASN A 338 -1.45 31.52 -12.49
CA ASN A 338 -2.79 31.48 -11.89
C ASN A 338 -3.44 30.09 -11.93
N ASN A 339 -3.14 29.27 -12.95
CA ASN A 339 -3.68 27.91 -13.05
C ASN A 339 -3.15 27.03 -11.91
N PHE A 340 -1.88 27.19 -11.52
CA PHE A 340 -1.32 26.46 -10.37
C PHE A 340 -2.12 26.72 -9.10
N TRP A 341 -2.38 27.99 -8.77
CA TRP A 341 -3.14 28.35 -7.57
C TRP A 341 -4.58 27.86 -7.62
N GLN A 342 -5.20 27.87 -8.79
CA GLN A 342 -6.53 27.32 -8.97
C GLN A 342 -6.56 25.80 -8.77
N LEU A 343 -5.63 25.05 -9.40
CA LEU A 343 -5.54 23.60 -9.24
C LEU A 343 -5.18 23.18 -7.81
N ALA A 344 -4.26 23.91 -7.17
CA ALA A 344 -3.86 23.69 -5.79
C ALA A 344 -5.02 23.93 -4.82
N SER A 345 -5.78 25.02 -4.99
CA SER A 345 -6.94 25.33 -4.15
C SER A 345 -8.07 24.33 -4.34
N HIS A 346 -8.38 23.92 -5.58
CA HIS A 346 -9.38 22.87 -5.84
C HIS A 346 -9.00 21.55 -5.17
N SER A 347 -7.74 21.13 -5.30
CA SER A 347 -7.23 19.89 -4.68
C SER A 347 -7.28 19.97 -3.16
N PHE A 348 -6.86 21.12 -2.59
CA PHE A 348 -6.88 21.34 -1.15
C PHE A 348 -8.30 21.32 -0.59
N ILE A 349 -9.22 22.11 -1.16
CA ILE A 349 -10.62 22.18 -0.73
C ILE A 349 -11.28 20.80 -0.82
N LEU A 350 -11.09 20.09 -1.93
CA LEU A 350 -11.66 18.76 -2.12
C LEU A 350 -11.13 17.79 -1.06
N SER A 351 -9.82 17.74 -0.84
CA SER A 351 -9.21 16.86 0.17
C SER A 351 -9.71 17.15 1.59
N VAL A 352 -9.86 18.43 1.97
CA VAL A 352 -10.35 18.85 3.29
C VAL A 352 -11.81 18.46 3.47
N LEU A 353 -12.67 18.75 2.48
CA LEU A 353 -14.08 18.39 2.54
C LEU A 353 -14.28 16.87 2.61
N THR A 354 -13.55 16.10 1.80
CA THR A 354 -13.59 14.64 1.84
C THR A 354 -13.10 14.09 3.17
N ALA A 355 -12.03 14.64 3.75
CA ALA A 355 -11.53 14.23 5.05
C ALA A 355 -12.56 14.48 6.17
N ILE A 356 -13.17 15.67 6.20
CA ILE A 356 -14.22 16.00 7.17
C ILE A 356 -15.42 15.04 7.01
N ALA A 357 -15.89 14.82 5.78
CA ALA A 357 -17.00 13.91 5.52
C ALA A 357 -16.67 12.47 5.96
N ALA A 358 -15.48 11.97 5.63
CA ALA A 358 -15.03 10.64 6.01
C ALA A 358 -14.96 10.46 7.53
N VAL A 359 -14.42 11.44 8.25
CA VAL A 359 -14.35 11.40 9.73
C VAL A 359 -15.76 11.42 10.33
N ILE A 360 -16.66 12.27 9.84
CA ILE A 360 -18.05 12.33 10.33
C ILE A 360 -18.75 10.99 10.11
N LEU A 361 -18.66 10.41 8.91
CA LEU A 361 -19.27 9.11 8.60
C LEU A 361 -18.67 7.99 9.46
N ALA A 362 -17.34 7.94 9.60
CA ALA A 362 -16.66 6.97 10.43
C ALA A 362 -17.05 7.08 11.91
N LEU A 363 -17.17 8.31 12.44
CA LEU A 363 -17.63 8.55 13.81
C LEU A 363 -19.08 8.08 14.00
N ILE A 364 -19.98 8.39 13.07
CA ILE A 364 -21.38 7.93 13.11
C ILE A 364 -21.44 6.39 13.16
N MET A 365 -20.68 5.72 12.29
CA MET A 365 -20.63 4.25 12.23
C MET A 365 -20.04 3.65 13.50
N ALA A 366 -18.92 4.19 13.99
CA ALA A 366 -18.26 3.72 15.21
C ALA A 366 -19.10 3.94 16.48
N TYR A 367 -19.71 5.12 16.63
CA TYR A 367 -20.61 5.41 17.76
C TYR A 367 -21.88 4.57 17.69
N GLY A 368 -22.48 4.38 16.51
CA GLY A 368 -23.64 3.51 16.36
C GLY A 368 -23.33 2.06 16.78
N GLN A 369 -22.14 1.55 16.45
CA GLN A 369 -21.71 0.20 16.85
C GLN A 369 -21.49 0.11 18.36
N ARG A 370 -20.93 1.17 18.95
CA ARG A 370 -20.68 1.26 20.40
C ARG A 370 -21.98 1.32 21.20
N LEU A 371 -22.96 2.10 20.75
CA LEU A 371 -24.24 2.30 21.45
C LEU A 371 -25.18 1.11 21.29
N GLN A 372 -25.15 0.43 20.13
CA GLN A 372 -26.02 -0.71 19.84
C GLN A 372 -25.28 -1.83 19.10
N SER A 373 -24.78 -2.80 19.87
CA SER A 373 -24.10 -3.98 19.34
C SER A 373 -25.08 -5.06 18.87
N ASN A 374 -25.78 -4.78 17.76
CA ASN A 374 -26.62 -5.76 17.08
C ASN A 374 -25.89 -6.41 15.89
N LEU A 375 -26.31 -7.61 15.47
CA LEU A 375 -25.68 -8.33 14.34
C LEU A 375 -25.71 -7.51 13.04
N ILE A 376 -26.83 -6.82 12.76
CA ILE A 376 -27.01 -5.96 11.58
C ILE A 376 -26.06 -4.74 11.64
N MET A 377 -25.90 -4.15 12.82
CA MET A 377 -24.97 -3.05 13.04
C MET A 377 -23.52 -3.51 12.84
N GLY A 378 -23.17 -4.70 13.32
CA GLY A 378 -21.86 -5.31 13.10
C GLY A 378 -21.57 -5.65 11.64
N LEU A 379 -22.59 -5.98 10.84
CA LEU A 379 -22.49 -6.20 9.40
C LEU A 379 -22.39 -4.89 8.61
N GLY A 380 -23.10 -3.83 9.01
CA GLY A 380 -23.05 -2.54 8.32
C GLY A 380 -21.75 -1.76 8.54
N VAL A 381 -20.99 -2.08 9.59
CA VAL A 381 -19.72 -1.40 9.93
C VAL A 381 -18.49 -2.16 9.43
N ARG A 382 -18.64 -3.45 9.10
CA ARG A 382 -17.57 -4.28 8.53
C ARG A 382 -17.62 -4.23 7.02
#